data_AF-A0A2R5E9J6-F1
#
_entry.id   AF-A0A2R5E9J6-F1
#
_cell.length_a   1.000
_cell.length_b   1.000
_cell.length_c   1.000
_cell.angle_alpha   90.00
_cell.angle_beta   90.00
_cell.angle_gamma   90.00
#
_symmetry.space_group_name_H-M   'P 1'
#
loop_
_entity.id
_entity.type
_entity.pdbx_description
1 polymer ?
#
loop_
_entity_poly.entity_id
_entity_poly.type
_entity_poly.pdbx_seq_one_letter_code
_entity_poly.pdbx_strand_id
1 'polypeptide(L)'
;MTIGVDYTFTGKLPISVPILNQLDGKSILKLHTTLMADGKLSAFDNLPLKAAIEAVCGEIAENLVLDRGDLLIISNHSALHRRSECTLTFDSTCNSFRSREMATIRFDL
;
A
#
# COMPACT_ATOMS: atom_id res chain seq x y z
N MET A 1 -1.08 1.92 26.13
CA MET A 1 -0.45 0.69 25.59
C MET A 1 -0.62 0.76 24.08
N THR A 2 0.46 0.95 23.34
CA THR A 2 0.39 1.07 21.87
C THR A 2 0.30 -0.34 21.28
N ILE A 3 -0.74 -0.61 20.49
CA ILE A 3 -0.90 -1.91 19.84
C ILE A 3 0.12 -1.98 18.69
N GLY A 4 1.06 -2.93 18.79
CA GLY A 4 2.01 -3.27 17.74
C GLY A 4 1.41 -4.28 16.76
N VAL A 5 1.79 -4.18 15.49
CA VAL A 5 1.47 -5.16 14.45
C VAL A 5 2.77 -5.80 13.98
N ASP A 6 2.77 -7.13 13.95
CA ASP A 6 3.90 -7.91 13.49
C ASP A 6 3.82 -8.18 11.98
N TYR A 7 4.88 -7.79 11.28
CA TYR A 7 5.05 -7.98 9.85
C TYR A 7 6.09 -9.05 9.58
N THR A 8 5.77 -9.96 8.67
CA THR A 8 6.66 -11.03 8.22
C THR A 8 7.05 -10.81 6.77
N PHE A 9 8.34 -10.78 6.50
CA PHE A 9 8.88 -10.70 5.14
C PHE A 9 9.69 -11.96 4.85
N THR A 10 9.49 -12.52 3.66
CA THR A 10 10.24 -13.71 3.22
C THR A 10 11.75 -13.46 3.33
N GLY A 11 12.45 -14.33 4.07
CA GLY A 11 13.89 -14.24 4.27
C GLY A 11 14.37 -13.15 5.25
N LYS A 12 13.46 -12.51 6.01
CA LYS A 12 13.82 -11.55 7.06
C LYS A 12 13.18 -11.91 8.40
N LEU A 13 13.78 -11.43 9.48
CA LEU A 13 13.17 -11.53 10.81
C LEU A 13 11.87 -10.71 10.86
N PRO A 14 10.86 -11.19 11.61
CA PRO A 14 9.65 -10.41 11.85
C PRO A 14 9.98 -9.07 12.49
N ILE A 15 9.24 -8.03 12.12
CA ILE A 15 9.34 -6.71 12.73
C ILE A 15 8.00 -6.33 13.35
N SER A 16 8.04 -5.76 14.56
CA SER A 16 6.84 -5.21 15.20
C SER A 16 6.82 -3.69 15.02
N VAL A 17 5.71 -3.17 14.49
CA VAL A 17 5.56 -1.74 14.20
C VAL A 17 4.28 -1.24 14.88
N PRO A 18 4.30 -0.10 15.59
CA PRO A 18 3.08 0.46 16.18
C PRO A 18 2.09 0.89 15.08
N ILE A 19 0.80 0.59 15.27
CA ILE A 19 -0.27 0.97 14.32
C ILE A 19 -0.38 2.49 14.21
N LEU A 20 -0.29 3.19 15.35
CA LEU A 20 -0.29 4.65 15.42
C LEU A 20 1.13 5.13 15.71
N ASN A 21 1.59 6.08 14.91
CA ASN A 21 2.89 6.70 15.07
C ASN A 21 2.76 8.23 14.99
N GLN A 22 3.79 8.97 15.41
CA GLN A 22 3.87 10.41 15.26
C GLN A 22 4.87 10.75 14.15
N LEU A 23 4.45 11.60 13.23
CA LEU A 23 5.32 12.19 12.20
C LEU A 23 5.01 13.68 12.14
N ASP A 24 6.02 14.52 12.37
CA ASP A 24 5.90 15.98 12.40
C ASP A 24 4.76 16.50 13.29
N GLY A 25 4.60 15.88 14.47
CA GLY A 25 3.56 16.21 15.44
C GLY A 25 2.14 15.78 15.04
N LYS A 26 2.00 15.02 13.95
CA LYS A 26 0.72 14.46 13.51
C LYS A 26 0.68 12.96 13.75
N SER A 27 -0.46 12.49 14.25
CA SER A 27 -0.76 11.06 14.31
C SER A 27 -0.93 10.49 12.91
N ILE A 28 -0.15 9.47 12.58
CA ILE A 28 -0.24 8.72 11.32
C ILE A 28 -0.59 7.25 11.58
N LEU A 29 -1.37 6.68 10.68
CA LEU A 29 -1.75 5.26 10.68
C LEU A 29 -0.78 4.48 9.79
N LYS A 30 -0.08 3.50 10.37
CA LYS A 30 0.79 2.56 9.65
C LYS A 30 0.15 1.17 9.66
N LEU A 31 -0.49 0.80 8.56
CA LEU A 31 -1.12 -0.50 8.41
C LEU A 31 -0.93 -1.07 7.00
N HIS A 32 -0.40 -2.30 6.91
CA HIS A 32 -0.33 -3.06 5.66
C HIS A 32 -0.96 -4.45 5.83
N THR A 33 -2.24 -4.55 5.51
CA THR A 33 -3.04 -5.77 5.77
C THR A 33 -2.53 -7.03 5.05
N THR A 34 -1.81 -6.89 3.93
CA THR A 34 -1.25 -8.01 3.15
C THR A 34 0.10 -8.52 3.65
N LEU A 35 0.80 -7.76 4.49
CA LEU A 35 2.15 -8.08 4.98
C LEU A 35 2.15 -8.55 6.45
N MET A 36 0.98 -8.57 7.10
CA MET A 36 0.82 -9.03 8.47
C MET A 36 1.00 -10.54 8.57
N ALA A 37 1.67 -11.00 9.63
CA ALA A 37 1.84 -12.42 9.91
C ALA A 37 0.46 -13.12 10.05
N ASP A 38 0.31 -14.28 9.43
CA ASP A 38 -0.85 -15.19 9.53
C ASP A 38 -2.21 -14.61 9.13
N GLY A 39 -2.28 -13.46 8.45
CA GLY A 39 -3.57 -12.85 8.10
C GLY A 39 -4.43 -12.47 9.32
N LYS A 40 -3.79 -12.21 10.48
CA LYS A 40 -4.41 -11.91 11.80
C LYS A 40 -5.12 -10.56 11.87
N LEU A 41 -6.06 -10.36 10.95
CA LEU A 41 -7.18 -9.44 11.13
C LEU A 41 -8.26 -9.99 12.06
N SER A 42 -8.20 -11.28 12.36
CA SER A 42 -9.00 -11.92 13.41
C SER A 42 -8.70 -11.40 14.82
N ALA A 43 -7.61 -10.67 15.06
CA ALA A 43 -7.39 -10.05 16.38
C ALA A 43 -8.34 -8.85 16.67
N PHE A 44 -9.19 -8.46 15.71
CA PHE A 44 -10.13 -7.35 15.82
C PHE A 44 -11.61 -7.82 15.75
N ASP A 45 -11.89 -9.04 16.23
CA ASP A 45 -13.12 -9.84 16.05
C ASP A 45 -14.51 -9.17 16.15
N ASN A 46 -14.64 -7.92 16.64
CA ASN A 46 -15.93 -7.22 16.70
C ASN A 46 -16.20 -6.24 15.54
N LEU A 47 -15.22 -5.97 14.68
CA LEU A 47 -15.38 -5.36 13.37
C LEU A 47 -14.28 -5.92 12.47
N PRO A 48 -14.55 -6.40 11.24
CA PRO A 48 -13.49 -6.73 10.30
C PRO A 48 -12.70 -5.45 9.98
N LEU A 49 -11.70 -5.11 10.80
CA LEU A 49 -11.03 -3.81 10.81
C LEU A 49 -10.43 -3.48 9.43
N LYS A 50 -9.98 -4.50 8.70
CA LYS A 50 -9.58 -4.39 7.30
C LYS A 50 -10.71 -3.89 6.43
N ALA A 51 -11.88 -4.52 6.48
CA ALA A 51 -13.01 -4.10 5.68
C ALA A 51 -13.48 -2.69 6.07
N ALA A 52 -13.41 -2.32 7.35
CA ALA A 52 -13.74 -0.97 7.80
C ALA A 52 -12.71 0.08 7.29
N ILE A 53 -11.41 -0.23 7.39
CA ILE A 53 -10.35 0.66 6.88
C ILE A 53 -10.40 0.74 5.36
N GLU A 54 -10.58 -0.38 4.67
CA GLU A 54 -10.74 -0.42 3.21
C GLU A 54 -12.00 0.34 2.76
N ALA A 55 -13.11 0.28 3.51
CA ALA A 55 -14.31 1.04 3.23
C ALA A 55 -14.08 2.55 3.38
N VAL A 56 -13.51 2.99 4.50
CA VAL A 56 -13.21 4.43 4.74
C VAL A 56 -12.19 4.95 3.73
N CYS A 57 -11.09 4.22 3.50
CA CYS A 57 -10.09 4.60 2.52
C CYS A 57 -10.64 4.57 1.09
N GLY A 58 -11.56 3.64 0.78
CA GLY A 58 -12.24 3.56 -0.50
C GLY A 58 -13.18 4.72 -0.76
N GLU A 59 -13.87 5.23 0.27
CA GLU A 59 -14.77 6.38 0.16
C GLU A 59 -14.03 7.67 -0.21
N ILE A 60 -12.82 7.85 0.30
CA ILE A 60 -11.97 9.02 0.03
C ILE A 60 -10.94 8.79 -1.09
N ALA A 61 -10.96 7.63 -1.75
CA ALA A 61 -9.96 7.28 -2.75
C ALA A 61 -10.13 8.12 -4.03
N GLU A 62 -9.04 8.72 -4.48
CA GLU A 62 -8.99 9.43 -5.75
C GLU A 62 -8.30 8.59 -6.82
N ASN A 63 -8.86 8.60 -8.04
CA ASN A 63 -8.24 7.95 -9.19
C ASN A 63 -7.27 8.91 -9.86
N LEU A 64 -6.00 8.52 -9.91
CA LEU A 64 -4.95 9.25 -10.63
C LEU A 64 -4.56 8.50 -11.90
N VAL A 65 -4.82 9.13 -13.05
CA VAL A 65 -4.30 8.68 -14.34
C VAL A 65 -2.99 9.41 -14.57
N LEU A 66 -1.92 8.64 -14.74
CA LEU A 66 -0.63 9.17 -15.12
C LEU A 66 -0.46 8.98 -16.63
N ASP A 67 0.01 9.98 -17.34
CA ASP A 67 0.42 9.92 -18.73
C ASP A 67 1.94 9.93 -18.87
N ARG A 68 2.42 9.80 -20.12
CA ARG A 68 3.86 9.81 -20.38
C ARG A 68 4.43 11.21 -20.10
N GLY A 69 5.37 11.28 -19.15
CA GLY A 69 5.98 12.53 -18.72
C GLY A 69 5.49 13.01 -17.36
N ASP A 70 4.39 12.43 -16.85
CA ASP A 70 3.88 12.76 -15.53
C ASP A 70 4.78 12.24 -14.42
N LEU A 71 4.89 13.03 -13.35
CA LEU A 71 5.59 12.68 -12.14
C LEU A 71 4.60 12.66 -10.97
N LEU A 72 4.54 11.52 -10.28
CA LEU A 72 3.73 11.35 -9.08
C LEU A 72 4.64 11.20 -7.86
N ILE A 73 4.52 12.12 -6.91
CA ILE A 73 5.21 12.07 -5.61
C ILE A 73 4.16 11.76 -4.54
N ILE A 74 4.32 10.65 -3.83
CA ILE A 74 3.41 10.21 -2.77
C ILE A 74 4.18 10.03 -1.47
N SER A 75 3.63 10.53 -0.38
CA SER A 75 4.14 10.24 0.96
C SER A 75 3.72 8.82 1.39
N ASN A 76 4.69 7.91 1.48
CA ASN A 76 4.47 6.54 1.94
C ASN A 76 4.07 6.44 3.43
N HIS A 77 4.05 7.56 4.15
CA HIS A 77 3.65 7.62 5.57
C HIS A 77 2.18 8.01 5.77
N SER A 78 1.56 8.63 4.77
CA SER A 78 0.23 9.26 4.91
C SER A 78 -0.76 8.87 3.81
N ALA A 79 -0.30 8.25 2.73
CA ALA A 79 -1.15 7.81 1.64
C ALA A 79 -1.04 6.30 1.42
N LEU A 80 -2.19 5.65 1.30
CA LEU A 80 -2.30 4.31 0.72
C LEU A 80 -2.56 4.47 -0.77
N HIS A 81 -1.83 3.71 -1.59
CA HIS A 81 -2.03 3.72 -3.04
C HIS A 81 -2.17 2.27 -3.54
N ARG A 82 -3.00 2.11 -4.57
CA ARG A 82 -3.15 0.84 -5.29
C ARG A 82 -3.20 1.13 -6.77
N ARG A 83 -2.67 0.21 -7.58
CA ARG A 83 -2.85 0.24 -9.02
C ARG A 83 -4.09 -0.56 -9.38
N SER A 84 -5.00 0.04 -10.13
CA SER A 84 -6.14 -0.70 -10.72
C SER A 84 -5.65 -1.77 -11.70
N GLU A 85 -6.49 -2.77 -11.92
CA GLU A 85 -6.25 -3.77 -12.96
C GLU A 85 -6.21 -3.11 -14.34
N CYS A 86 -5.37 -3.63 -15.23
CA CYS A 86 -5.21 -3.10 -16.58
C CYS A 86 -5.10 -4.24 -17.61
N THR A 87 -5.68 -4.04 -18.79
CA THR A 87 -5.54 -4.97 -19.92
C THR A 87 -4.16 -4.82 -20.56
N LEU A 88 -3.44 -5.94 -20.72
CA LEU A 88 -2.20 -5.99 -21.48
C LEU A 88 -2.51 -6.37 -22.93
N THR A 89 -2.03 -5.59 -23.90
CA THR A 89 -2.16 -5.91 -25.32
C THR A 89 -0.87 -6.54 -25.82
N PHE A 90 -0.96 -7.71 -26.45
CA PHE A 90 0.19 -8.32 -27.12
C PHE A 90 0.38 -7.71 -28.52
N ASP A 91 1.58 -7.21 -28.80
CA ASP A 91 1.98 -6.74 -30.12
C ASP A 91 2.62 -7.90 -30.89
N SER A 92 1.89 -8.42 -31.87
CA SER A 92 2.35 -9.52 -32.72
C SER A 92 3.48 -9.11 -33.67
N THR A 93 3.66 -7.82 -33.94
CA THR A 93 4.71 -7.32 -34.84
C THR A 93 6.07 -7.28 -34.14
N CYS A 94 6.06 -6.90 -32.86
CA CYS A 94 7.26 -6.83 -32.03
C CYS A 94 7.46 -8.06 -31.13
N ASN A 95 6.54 -9.04 -31.18
CA ASN A 95 6.52 -10.23 -30.34
C ASN A 95 6.65 -9.88 -28.84
N SER A 96 5.98 -8.81 -28.41
CA SER A 96 6.13 -8.26 -27.06
C SER A 96 4.78 -7.78 -26.52
N PHE A 97 4.63 -7.79 -25.19
CA PHE A 97 3.47 -7.16 -24.56
C PHE A 97 3.68 -5.65 -24.50
N ARG A 98 2.68 -4.88 -24.96
CA ARG A 98 2.60 -3.44 -24.68
C ARG A 98 2.26 -3.28 -23.20
N SER A 99 3.31 -3.18 -22.40
CA SER A 99 3.21 -2.89 -20.98
C SER A 99 3.50 -1.41 -20.73
N ARG A 100 2.96 -0.90 -19.64
CA ARG A 100 3.30 0.42 -19.14
C ARG A 100 4.59 0.32 -18.33
N GLU A 101 5.63 0.99 -18.78
CA GLU A 101 6.88 1.14 -18.01
C GLU A 101 6.82 2.39 -17.13
N MET A 102 7.29 2.28 -15.89
CA MET A 102 7.35 3.37 -14.93
C MET A 102 8.66 3.24 -14.16
N ALA A 103 9.45 4.32 -14.14
CA ALA A 103 10.60 4.43 -13.25
C ALA A 103 10.12 4.87 -11.87
N THR A 104 10.63 4.23 -10.81
CA THR A 104 10.32 4.59 -9.43
C THR A 104 11.61 4.86 -8.66
N ILE A 105 11.56 5.87 -7.79
CA ILE A 105 12.65 6.22 -6.88
C ILE A 105 12.04 6.29 -5.48
N ARG A 106 12.76 5.77 -4.49
CA ARG A 106 12.40 5.86 -3.08
C ARG A 106 13.37 6.81 -2.37
N PHE A 107 12.81 7.75 -1.63
CA PHE A 107 13.57 8.61 -0.74
C PHE A 107 13.59 7.96 0.65
N ASP A 108 14.76 7.46 1.07
CA ASP A 108 14.99 7.05 2.45
C ASP A 108 15.59 8.26 3.19
N LEU A 109 14.71 9.03 3.82
CA LEU A 109 15.04 10.17 4.68
C LEU A 109 14.86 9.81 6.15
#